data_AF-A0A1Q5SUS8-F1
#
_entry.id   AF-A0A1Q5SUS8-F1
#
_cell.length_a   1.000
_cell.length_b   1.000
_cell.length_c   1.000
_cell.angle_alpha   90.00
_cell.angle_beta   90.00
_cell.angle_gamma   90.00
#
_symmetry.space_group_name_H-M   'P 1'
#
loop_
_entity.id
_entity.type
_entity.pdbx_description
1 polymer ?
#
loop_
_entity_poly.entity_id
_entity_poly.type
_entity_poly.pdbx_seq_one_letter_code
_entity_poly.pdbx_strand_id
1 'polypeptide(L)' 'MADIKVNKRVNKGRTFIRVAVTPKSTETRKLLRQFQAGVREFEKDWKATPAYRDAQAAKKKRKKKAAK' A
#
# COMPACT_ATOMS: atom_id res chain seq x y z
N MET A 1 -12.88 -17.01 -16.65
CA MET A 1 -12.67 -16.75 -15.22
C MET A 1 -11.89 -15.46 -15.03
N ALA A 2 -12.29 -14.63 -14.07
CA ALA A 2 -11.47 -13.54 -13.56
C ALA A 2 -10.78 -14.05 -12.30
N ASP A 3 -9.45 -13.94 -12.24
CA ASP A 3 -8.66 -14.42 -11.12
C ASP A 3 -8.35 -13.27 -10.17
N ILE A 4 -8.67 -13.47 -8.89
CA ILE A 4 -8.26 -12.60 -7.79
C ILE A 4 -7.21 -13.36 -6.98
N LYS A 5 -5.98 -12.86 -6.97
CA LYS A 5 -4.90 -13.38 -6.11
C LYS A 5 -4.60 -12.37 -5.02
N VAL A 6 -4.83 -12.76 -3.76
CA VAL A 6 -4.48 -11.96 -2.58
C VAL A 6 -3.24 -12.55 -1.96
N ASN A 7 -2.12 -11.83 -2.06
CA ASN A 7 -0.85 -12.26 -1.52
C ASN A 7 -0.48 -11.41 -0.31
N LYS A 8 -0.29 -12.07 0.84
CA LYS A 8 0.30 -11.45 2.04
C LYS A 8 1.83 -11.51 1.90
N ARG A 9 2.48 -10.35 1.90
CA ARG A 9 3.95 -10.25 1.92
C ARG A 9 4.39 -9.51 3.16
N VAL A 10 5.27 -10.10 3.95
CA VAL A 10 5.91 -9.41 5.07
C VAL A 10 7.30 -8.96 4.62
N ASN A 11 7.61 -7.68 4.79
CA ASN A 11 8.93 -7.14 4.49
C ASN A 11 9.32 -6.10 5.54
N LYS A 12 10.47 -6.30 6.20
CA LYS A 12 11.01 -5.41 7.26
C LYS A 12 9.98 -5.08 8.35
N GLY A 13 9.27 -6.09 8.83
CA GLY A 13 8.25 -5.94 9.88
C GLY A 13 6.94 -5.27 9.44
N ARG A 14 6.76 -5.00 8.14
CA ARG A 14 5.52 -4.45 7.59
C ARG A 14 4.79 -5.51 6.76
N THR A 15 3.50 -5.64 6.99
CA THR A 15 2.62 -6.53 6.21
C THR A 15 2.04 -5.76 5.04
N PHE A 16 2.27 -6.26 3.83
CA PHE A 16 1.71 -5.75 2.60
C PHE A 16 0.67 -6.75 2.10
N ILE A 17 -0.53 -6.26 1.80
CA ILE A 17 -1.55 -7.03 1.09
C ILE A 17 -1.47 -6.62 -0.38
N ARG A 18 -1.08 -7.55 -1.25
CA ARG A 18 -1.07 -7.32 -2.70
C ARG A 18 -2.26 -8.03 -3.31
N VAL A 19 -3.21 -7.25 -3.82
CA VAL A 19 -4.37 -7.76 -4.56
C VAL A 19 -4.05 -7.64 -6.05
N ALA A 20 -3.87 -8.77 -6.73
CA ALA A 20 -3.64 -8.85 -8.16
C ALA A 20 -4.91 -9.40 -8.82
N VAL A 21 -5.49 -8.62 -9.73
CA VAL A 21 -6.73 -9.00 -10.41
C VAL A 21 -6.59 -8.84 -11.90
N THR A 22 -7.04 -9.84 -12.65
CA THR A 22 -7.10 -9.83 -14.13
C THR A 22 -8.57 -9.81 -14.56
N PRO A 23 -9.21 -8.64 -14.58
CA PRO A 23 -10.63 -8.54 -14.95
C PRO A 23 -10.81 -8.60 -16.47
N LYS A 24 -11.50 -9.63 -16.97
CA LYS A 24 -11.94 -9.66 -18.38
C LYS A 24 -13.17 -8.75 -18.62
N SER A 25 -14.13 -8.72 -17.69
CA SER A 25 -15.35 -7.90 -17.77
C SER A 25 -15.15 -6.43 -17.37
N THR A 26 -15.90 -5.53 -18.02
CA THR A 26 -15.95 -4.08 -17.75
C THR A 26 -16.52 -3.75 -16.37
N GLU A 27 -17.52 -4.49 -15.90
CA GLU A 27 -18.11 -4.29 -14.57
C GLU A 27 -17.12 -4.63 -13.46
N THR A 28 -16.39 -5.73 -13.60
CA THR A 28 -15.33 -6.12 -12.66
C THR A 28 -14.21 -5.07 -12.62
N ARG A 29 -13.88 -4.44 -13.76
CA ARG A 29 -12.94 -3.31 -13.79
C ARG A 29 -13.46 -2.09 -13.02
N LYS A 30 -14.76 -1.78 -13.10
CA LYS A 30 -15.36 -0.67 -12.34
C LYS A 30 -15.27 -0.93 -10.84
N LEU A 31 -15.65 -2.14 -10.40
CA LEU A 31 -15.56 -2.56 -9.00
C LEU A 31 -14.13 -2.50 -8.46
N LEU A 32 -13.14 -2.92 -9.25
CA LEU A 32 -11.72 -2.81 -8.89
C LEU A 32 -11.24 -1.38 -8.71
N ARG A 33 -11.70 -0.46 -9.57
CA ARG A 33 -11.35 0.97 -9.44
C ARG A 33 -11.90 1.56 -8.16
N GLN A 34 -13.14 1.21 -7.79
CA GLN A 34 -13.75 1.63 -6.52
C GLN A 34 -12.98 1.09 -5.32
N PHE A 35 -12.63 -0.21 -5.34
CA PHE A 35 -11.81 -0.80 -4.28
C PHE A 35 -10.44 -0.10 -4.15
N GLN A 36 -9.77 0.15 -5.28
CA GLN A 36 -8.49 0.87 -5.30
C GLN A 36 -8.61 2.31 -4.77
N ALA A 37 -9.72 2.99 -5.04
CA ALA A 37 -9.99 4.32 -4.50
C ALA A 37 -10.08 4.29 -2.96
N GLY A 38 -10.86 3.36 -2.39
CA GLY A 38 -10.96 3.21 -0.94
C GLY A 38 -9.62 2.85 -0.26
N VAL A 39 -8.81 1.98 -0.89
CA VAL A 39 -7.47 1.66 -0.38
C VAL A 39 -6.55 2.89 -0.38
N ARG A 40 -6.64 3.75 -1.41
CA ARG A 40 -5.85 4.99 -1.48
C ARG A 40 -6.24 6.00 -0.41
N GLU A 41 -7.54 6.12 -0.11
CA GLU A 41 -8.02 6.96 1.00
C GLU A 41 -7.50 6.46 2.34
N PHE A 42 -7.67 5.16 2.61
CA PHE A 42 -7.11 4.54 3.82
C PHE A 42 -5.58 4.73 3.92
N GLU A 43 -4.84 4.58 2.82
CA GLU A 43 -3.39 4.81 2.79
C GLU A 43 -3.05 6.28 3.07
N LYS A 44 -3.83 7.23 2.58
CA LYS A 44 -3.65 8.67 2.84
C LYS A 44 -3.82 8.97 4.33
N ASP A 45 -4.87 8.45 4.94
CA ASP A 45 -5.15 8.65 6.37
C ASP A 45 -4.08 7.99 7.23
N TRP A 46 -3.67 6.77 6.88
CA TRP A 46 -2.56 6.11 7.55
C TRP A 46 -1.26 6.91 7.46
N LYS A 47 -0.93 7.49 6.30
CA LYS A 47 0.25 8.35 6.12
C LYS A 47 0.15 9.68 6.89
N ALA A 48 -1.06 10.13 7.20
CA ALA A 48 -1.27 11.32 8.01
C ALA A 48 -0.98 11.08 9.50
N THR A 49 -1.00 9.82 9.95
CA THR A 49 -0.74 9.48 11.36
C THR A 49 0.66 9.92 11.83
N PRO A 50 0.80 10.36 13.09
CA PRO A 50 2.09 10.72 13.68
C PRO A 50 3.12 9.60 13.57
N ALA A 51 2.69 8.36 13.87
CA ALA A 51 3.55 7.18 13.82
C ALA A 51 4.22 6.98 12.44
N TYR A 52 3.50 7.19 11.35
CA TYR A 52 4.08 7.12 10.01
C TYR A 52 5.08 8.26 9.76
N ARG A 53 4.74 9.49 10.16
CA ARG A 53 5.60 10.68 9.99
C ARG A 53 6.91 10.54 10.76
N ASP A 54 6.84 10.08 12.01
CA ASP A 54 8.01 9.86 12.87
C ASP A 54 8.93 8.79 12.31
N ALA A 55 8.36 7.67 11.83
CA ALA A 55 9.12 6.62 11.17
C ALA A 55 9.87 7.13 9.92
N GLN A 56 9.26 8.04 9.15
CA GLN A 56 9.91 8.64 7.99
C GLN A 56 10.99 9.66 8.36
N ALA A 57 10.77 10.46 9.40
CA ALA A 57 11.77 11.39 9.94
C ALA A 57 13.01 10.63 10.45
N ALA A 58 12.80 9.54 11.20
CA ALA A 58 13.88 8.66 11.65
C ALA A 58 14.67 8.06 10.47
N LYS A 59 13.97 7.59 9.43
CA LYS A 59 14.62 7.07 8.21
C LYS A 59 15.46 8.12 7.49
N LYS A 60 14.96 9.36 7.37
CA LYS A 60 15.74 10.49 6.79
C LYS A 60 16.98 10.80 7.62
N LYS A 61 16.87 10.86 8.96
CA LYS A 61 18.02 11.07 9.86
C LYS A 61 19.08 9.98 9.70
N ARG A 62 18.68 8.71 9.64
CA ARG A 62 19.60 7.57 9.43
C ARG A 62 20.31 7.66 8.08
N LYS A 63 19.58 8.01 7.00
CA LYS A 63 20.19 8.20 5.68
C LYS A 63 21.21 9.35 5.65
N LYS A 64 20.90 10.48 6.27
CA LYS A 64 21.84 11.62 6.37
C LYS A 64 23.10 11.24 7.14
N LYS A 65 22.97 10.46 8.22
CA LYS A 65 24.12 9.97 8.99
C LYS A 65 24.97 8.96 8.21
N ALA A 66 24.38 8.13 7.36
CA ALA A 66 25.10 7.14 6.56
C ALA A 66 25.78 7.72 5.31
N ALA A 67 25.45 8.95 4.94
CA ALA A 67 26.00 9.66 3.78
C ALA A 67 27.09 10.68 4.15
N LYS A 68 27.42 10.77 5.43
CA LYS A 68 28.49 11.60 6.00
C LYS A 68 29.57 10.66 6.53
#